data_AF-A0A953MPM9-F1
#
_entry.id   AF-A0A953MPM9-F1
#
_cell.length_a   1.000
_cell.length_b   1.000
_cell.length_c   1.000
_cell.angle_alpha   90.00
_cell.angle_beta   90.00
_cell.angle_gamma   90.00
#
_symmetry.space_group_name_H-M   'P 1'
#
loop_
_entity.id
_entity.type
_entity.pdbx_description
1 polymer ?
#
loop_
_entity_poly.entity_id
_entity_poly.type
_entity_poly.pdbx_seq_one_letter_code
_entity_poly.pdbx_strand_id
1 'polypeptide(L)'
;MNILSTSKKLKKSFYKRDVLLVAQELPGKILIKNENEKIYAGRIVEVEAYDSAVDEAAHGFKGKTERNKIIFEEGGYFYVYFIYGANYCCNVVAGKKGSGAAILIRAVEPLYGFEFMAKNRFGKAVKTEKEIISLTNGPGKLCQAFEINSLHNGIALTGDI
;
A
#
# COMPACT_ATOMS: atom_id res chain seq x y z
N MET A 1 -5.44 -19.01 -13.25
CA MET A 1 -6.05 -19.18 -11.91
C MET A 1 -6.60 -17.85 -11.46
N ASN A 2 -7.90 -17.82 -11.14
CA ASN A 2 -8.67 -16.61 -10.90
C ASN A 2 -8.43 -16.11 -9.44
N ILE A 3 -7.28 -15.46 -9.21
CA ILE A 3 -6.86 -14.89 -7.90
C ILE A 3 -7.97 -14.07 -7.24
N LEU A 4 -8.82 -13.45 -8.05
CA LEU A 4 -9.95 -12.64 -7.62
C LEU A 4 -11.11 -13.46 -7.05
N SER A 5 -11.35 -14.67 -7.57
CA SER A 5 -12.49 -15.52 -7.17
C SER A 5 -12.31 -16.25 -5.83
N THR A 6 -11.06 -16.41 -5.37
CA THR A 6 -10.74 -17.14 -4.12
C THR A 6 -10.17 -16.24 -3.01
N SER A 7 -9.91 -14.96 -3.31
CA SER A 7 -9.33 -14.01 -2.37
C SER A 7 -10.41 -13.40 -1.46
N LYS A 8 -10.37 -13.70 -0.16
CA LYS A 8 -11.23 -13.05 0.82
C LYS A 8 -10.58 -11.75 1.31
N LYS A 9 -11.26 -10.62 1.12
CA LYS A 9 -10.82 -9.31 1.61
C LYS A 9 -10.59 -9.35 3.12
N LEU A 10 -9.48 -8.74 3.57
CA LEU A 10 -9.14 -8.69 4.99
C LEU A 10 -10.19 -7.87 5.74
N LYS A 11 -10.64 -8.39 6.88
CA LYS A 11 -11.64 -7.72 7.72
C LYS A 11 -11.01 -6.55 8.48
N LYS A 12 -11.83 -5.59 8.90
CA LYS A 12 -11.39 -4.46 9.73
C LYS A 12 -10.68 -4.90 11.03
N SER A 13 -11.07 -6.04 11.60
CA SER A 13 -10.40 -6.65 12.76
C SER A 13 -8.94 -7.02 12.52
N PHE A 14 -8.53 -7.27 11.27
CA PHE A 14 -7.12 -7.50 10.93
C PHE A 14 -6.30 -6.22 11.13
N TYR A 15 -6.82 -5.06 10.73
CA TYR A 15 -6.09 -3.80 10.77
C TYR A 15 -6.18 -3.09 12.13
N LYS A 16 -7.26 -3.30 12.90
CA LYS A 16 -7.46 -2.72 14.25
C LYS A 16 -6.67 -3.46 15.33
N ARG A 17 -5.41 -3.78 15.04
CA ARG A 17 -4.45 -4.43 15.94
C ARG A 17 -3.19 -3.59 16.03
N ASP A 18 -2.30 -3.99 16.91
CA ASP A 18 -0.96 -3.42 17.03
C ASP A 18 -0.23 -3.37 15.67
N VAL A 19 0.45 -2.25 15.40
CA VAL A 19 1.08 -2.00 14.10
C VAL A 19 2.18 -3.00 13.77
N LEU A 20 2.93 -3.48 14.77
CA LEU A 20 3.99 -4.46 14.58
C LEU A 20 3.39 -5.83 14.23
N LEU A 21 2.30 -6.22 14.90
CA LEU A 21 1.58 -7.46 14.56
C LEU A 21 1.01 -7.41 13.14
N VAL A 22 0.40 -6.28 12.75
CA VAL A 22 -0.12 -6.10 11.39
C VAL A 22 1.02 -6.14 10.38
N ALA A 23 2.14 -5.47 10.64
CA ALA A 23 3.31 -5.46 9.75
C ALA A 23 3.93 -6.85 9.59
N GLN A 24 4.02 -7.64 10.65
CA GLN A 24 4.53 -9.02 10.58
C GLN A 24 3.63 -9.93 9.74
N GLU A 25 2.31 -9.73 9.79
CA GLU A 25 1.34 -10.56 9.08
C GLU A 25 0.96 -10.04 7.68
N LEU A 26 1.39 -8.83 7.30
CA LEU A 26 1.06 -8.23 5.99
C LEU A 26 1.82 -8.91 4.83
N PRO A 27 3.11 -9.28 4.95
CA PRO A 27 3.80 -10.07 3.94
C PRO A 27 3.03 -11.37 3.63
N GLY A 28 2.96 -11.70 2.35
CA GLY A 28 2.17 -12.82 1.83
C GLY A 28 0.71 -12.48 1.51
N LYS A 29 0.16 -11.36 2.01
CA LYS A 29 -1.16 -10.87 1.59
C LYS A 29 -1.08 -10.24 0.20
N ILE A 30 -2.21 -10.14 -0.49
CA ILE A 30 -2.27 -9.60 -1.86
C ILE A 30 -2.86 -8.20 -1.83
N LEU A 31 -2.10 -7.22 -2.34
CA LEU A 31 -2.61 -5.90 -2.67
C LEU A 31 -3.29 -5.99 -4.04
N ILE A 32 -4.59 -5.65 -4.08
CA ILE A 32 -5.38 -5.67 -5.30
C ILE A 32 -5.95 -4.26 -5.51
N LYS A 33 -5.79 -3.74 -6.72
CA LYS A 33 -6.47 -2.52 -7.17
C LYS A 33 -7.26 -2.85 -8.42
N ASN A 34 -8.56 -2.64 -8.37
CA ASN A 34 -9.48 -2.76 -9.49
C ASN A 34 -10.05 -1.37 -9.77
N GLU A 35 -9.68 -0.78 -10.91
CA GLU A 35 -10.14 0.55 -11.28
C GLU A 35 -10.09 0.72 -12.79
N ASN A 36 -11.13 1.32 -13.39
CA ASN A 36 -11.22 1.58 -14.83
C ASN A 36 -10.98 0.33 -15.69
N GLU A 37 -11.58 -0.80 -15.31
CA GLU A 37 -11.42 -2.11 -15.96
C GLU A 37 -9.98 -2.67 -15.93
N LYS A 38 -9.06 -2.03 -15.22
CA LYS A 38 -7.69 -2.52 -14.99
C LYS A 38 -7.59 -3.16 -13.62
N ILE A 39 -7.00 -4.34 -13.60
CA ILE A 39 -6.72 -5.07 -12.36
C ILE A 39 -5.22 -5.17 -12.17
N TYR A 40 -4.76 -4.70 -11.02
CA TYR A 40 -3.40 -4.82 -10.55
C TYR A 40 -3.41 -5.75 -9.33
N ALA A 41 -2.54 -6.77 -9.32
CA ALA A 41 -2.38 -7.61 -8.14
C ALA A 41 -0.91 -7.88 -7.86
N GLY A 42 -0.52 -7.77 -6.59
CA GLY A 42 0.83 -8.13 -6.15
C GLY A 42 0.83 -8.65 -4.72
N ARG A 43 1.64 -9.67 -4.45
CA ARG A 43 1.86 -10.20 -3.10
C ARG A 43 2.79 -9.25 -2.36
N ILE A 44 2.37 -8.74 -1.21
CA ILE A 44 3.22 -7.92 -0.36
C ILE A 44 4.40 -8.76 0.11
N VAL A 45 5.62 -8.28 -0.10
CA VAL A 45 6.86 -8.99 0.28
C VAL A 45 7.75 -8.17 1.21
N GLU A 46 7.55 -6.86 1.28
CA GLU A 46 8.36 -5.96 2.10
C GLU A 46 7.50 -4.82 2.64
N VAL A 47 7.64 -4.56 3.94
CA VAL A 47 6.91 -3.51 4.66
C VAL A 47 7.77 -2.85 5.72
N GLU A 48 7.41 -1.63 6.12
CA GLU A 48 8.00 -0.92 7.27
C GLU A 48 6.88 -0.42 8.18
N ALA A 49 6.98 -0.67 9.48
CA ALA A 49 6.02 -0.19 10.47
C ALA A 49 6.47 1.14 11.07
N TYR A 50 5.53 2.05 11.26
CA TYR A 50 5.74 3.34 11.91
C TYR A 50 4.71 3.52 13.03
N ASP A 51 5.19 3.75 14.25
CA ASP A 51 4.36 4.04 15.43
C ASP A 51 4.61 5.45 15.94
N SER A 52 3.66 6.35 15.69
CA SER A 52 3.78 7.76 16.09
C SER A 52 3.96 7.97 17.60
N ALA A 53 3.64 6.99 18.45
CA ALA A 53 3.83 7.11 19.89
C ALA A 53 5.31 7.05 20.31
N VAL A 54 6.17 6.40 19.52
CA VAL A 54 7.56 6.09 19.93
C VAL A 54 8.59 6.30 18.82
N ASP A 55 8.18 6.47 17.57
CA ASP A 55 9.07 6.52 16.40
C ASP A 55 9.19 7.95 15.84
N GLU A 56 10.36 8.56 15.98
CA GLU A 56 10.67 9.90 15.46
C GLU A 56 10.59 9.99 13.93
N ALA A 57 10.75 8.87 13.22
CA ALA A 57 10.63 8.82 11.76
C ALA A 57 9.16 8.81 11.29
N ALA A 58 8.21 8.54 12.18
CA ALA A 58 6.79 8.50 11.84
C ALA A 58 6.25 9.90 11.56
N HIS A 59 5.44 10.02 10.51
CA HIS A 59 4.79 11.28 10.14
C HIS A 59 3.91 11.89 11.24
N GLY A 60 3.43 11.08 12.17
CA GLY A 60 2.59 11.54 13.28
C GLY A 60 3.34 11.77 14.59
N PHE A 61 4.67 11.59 14.64
CA PHE A 61 5.45 11.77 15.87
C PHE A 61 5.25 13.16 16.50
N LYS A 62 5.21 14.21 15.67
CA LYS A 62 4.93 15.59 16.10
C LYS A 62 3.44 15.93 16.18
N GLY A 63 2.57 14.92 16.15
CA GLY A 63 1.12 15.06 16.21
C GLY A 63 0.44 15.17 14.84
N LYS A 64 -0.87 15.41 14.91
CA LYS A 64 -1.78 15.43 13.76
C LYS A 64 -1.68 16.74 12.98
N THR A 65 -1.64 16.63 11.66
CA THR A 65 -1.69 17.71 10.68
C THR A 65 -2.69 17.36 9.57
N GLU A 66 -3.08 18.33 8.75
CA GLU A 66 -3.97 18.05 7.61
C GLU A 66 -3.39 17.01 6.64
N ARG A 67 -2.06 17.01 6.45
CA ARG A 67 -1.38 16.08 5.54
C ARG A 67 -1.40 14.64 6.07
N ASN A 68 -1.19 14.45 7.38
CA ASN A 68 -1.07 13.12 7.97
C ASN A 68 -2.38 12.62 8.60
N LYS A 69 -3.47 13.42 8.61
CA LYS A 69 -4.70 13.12 9.37
C LYS A 69 -5.25 11.70 9.22
N ILE A 70 -5.05 11.07 8.06
CA ILE A 70 -5.48 9.70 7.76
C ILE A 70 -4.79 8.66 8.65
N ILE A 71 -3.52 8.83 9.03
CA ILE A 71 -2.83 7.87 9.93
C ILE A 71 -3.43 7.85 11.34
N PHE A 72 -4.19 8.89 11.70
CA PHE A 72 -4.90 8.99 12.96
C PHE A 72 -6.33 8.44 12.88
N GLU A 73 -6.79 7.92 11.74
CA GLU A 73 -8.03 7.14 11.69
C GLU A 73 -7.83 5.76 12.31
N GLU A 74 -8.91 4.99 12.47
CA GLU A 74 -8.79 3.60 12.92
C GLU A 74 -8.19 2.70 11.83
N GLY A 75 -7.64 1.55 12.20
CA GLY A 75 -7.03 0.64 11.24
C GLY A 75 -7.94 0.25 10.06
N GLY A 76 -7.34 0.19 8.87
CA GLY A 76 -8.00 -0.24 7.63
C GLY A 76 -8.24 0.88 6.61
N TYR A 77 -7.55 2.01 6.74
CA TYR A 77 -7.50 3.07 5.72
C TYR A 77 -6.18 3.05 4.96
N PHE A 78 -6.23 3.52 3.72
CA PHE A 78 -5.06 3.73 2.89
C PHE A 78 -4.51 5.14 3.10
N TYR A 79 -3.26 5.25 3.50
CA TYR A 79 -2.58 6.54 3.65
C TYR A 79 -1.56 6.71 2.51
N VAL A 80 -1.82 7.67 1.62
CA VAL A 80 -0.98 7.95 0.46
C VAL A 80 -0.48 9.38 0.53
N TYR A 81 0.83 9.54 0.35
CA TYR A 81 1.46 10.86 0.37
C TYR A 81 2.50 10.99 -0.73
N PHE A 82 2.69 12.23 -1.20
CA PHE A 82 3.73 12.58 -2.16
C PHE A 82 5.05 12.86 -1.44
N ILE A 83 6.17 12.39 -1.98
CA ILE A 83 7.51 12.50 -1.41
C ILE A 83 8.53 12.97 -2.46
N TYR A 84 9.47 13.80 -2.02
CA TYR A 84 10.60 14.33 -2.81
C TYR A 84 10.21 14.95 -4.16
N GLY A 85 9.00 15.49 -4.29
CA GLY A 85 8.56 16.14 -5.53
C GLY A 85 8.36 15.19 -6.72
N ALA A 86 8.44 13.87 -6.54
CA ALA A 86 8.51 12.93 -7.66
C ALA A 86 7.67 11.67 -7.51
N ASN A 87 7.46 11.16 -6.30
CA ASN A 87 6.86 9.84 -6.10
C ASN A 87 5.77 9.84 -5.03
N TYR A 88 4.86 8.89 -5.10
CA TYR A 88 3.94 8.58 -4.01
C TYR A 88 4.44 7.39 -3.19
N CYS A 89 4.11 7.38 -1.91
CA CYS A 89 4.21 6.22 -1.04
C CYS A 89 2.83 5.87 -0.52
N CYS A 90 2.56 4.58 -0.32
CA CYS A 90 1.28 4.10 0.16
C CYS A 90 1.43 3.22 1.40
N ASN A 91 0.51 3.42 2.35
CA ASN A 91 0.58 2.83 3.67
C ASN A 91 -0.79 2.28 4.07
N VAL A 92 -0.77 1.30 4.96
CA VAL A 92 -1.95 0.76 5.62
C VAL A 92 -2.01 1.31 7.04
N VAL A 93 -3.07 2.03 7.39
CA VAL A 93 -3.30 2.49 8.76
C VAL A 93 -3.66 1.30 9.64
N ALA A 94 -3.09 1.23 10.84
CA ALA A 94 -3.33 0.18 11.82
C ALA A 94 -3.65 0.76 13.21
N GLY A 95 -4.14 -0.09 14.10
CA GLY A 95 -4.42 0.28 15.48
C GLY A 95 -5.75 0.99 15.69
N LYS A 96 -5.88 1.59 16.88
CA LYS A 96 -7.07 2.34 17.29
C LYS A 96 -7.03 3.75 16.68
N LYS A 97 -8.21 4.36 16.50
CA LYS A 97 -8.32 5.77 16.10
C LYS A 97 -7.48 6.63 17.06
N GLY A 98 -6.70 7.55 16.50
CA GLY A 98 -5.80 8.43 17.23
C GLY A 98 -4.40 7.87 17.51
N SER A 99 -4.12 6.59 17.22
CA SER A 99 -2.80 6.00 17.45
C SER A 99 -1.70 6.57 16.55
N GLY A 100 -2.05 6.97 15.33
CA GLY A 100 -1.07 7.49 14.37
C GLY A 100 -0.17 6.40 13.78
N ALA A 101 -0.59 5.14 13.82
CA ALA A 101 0.25 4.01 13.40
C ALA A 101 -0.07 3.55 11.98
N ALA A 102 0.97 3.33 11.17
CA ALA A 102 0.83 2.92 9.77
C ALA A 102 1.96 2.01 9.31
N ILE A 103 1.68 1.21 8.28
CA ILE A 103 2.64 0.30 7.66
C ILE A 103 2.85 0.73 6.21
N LEU A 104 4.06 1.16 5.86
CA LEU A 104 4.48 1.42 4.48
C LEU A 104 4.58 0.11 3.72
N ILE A 105 3.96 0.03 2.54
CA ILE A 105 4.20 -1.08 1.61
C ILE A 105 5.39 -0.71 0.73
N ARG A 106 6.50 -1.43 0.90
CA ARG A 106 7.75 -1.13 0.19
C ARG A 106 7.85 -1.87 -1.12
N ALA A 107 7.45 -3.14 -1.14
CA ALA A 107 7.48 -3.93 -2.34
C ALA A 107 6.36 -4.96 -2.37
N VAL A 108 5.93 -5.26 -3.60
CA VAL A 108 5.10 -6.42 -3.90
C VAL A 108 5.74 -7.25 -4.99
N GLU A 109 5.57 -8.56 -4.96
CA GLU A 109 5.82 -9.46 -6.09
C GLU A 109 4.61 -9.38 -7.03
N PRO A 110 4.76 -8.94 -8.30
CA PRO A 110 3.65 -8.84 -9.23
C PRO A 110 3.00 -10.20 -9.50
N LEU A 111 1.67 -10.26 -9.49
CA LEU A 111 0.89 -11.48 -9.75
C LEU A 111 -0.05 -11.35 -10.96
N TYR A 112 -0.54 -10.14 -11.25
CA TYR A 112 -1.47 -9.88 -12.35
C TYR A 112 -1.40 -8.42 -12.79
N GLY A 113 -1.73 -8.16 -14.07
CA GLY A 113 -1.71 -6.81 -14.65
C GLY A 113 -0.31 -6.33 -15.05
N PHE A 114 0.57 -7.26 -15.43
CA PHE A 114 1.97 -6.98 -15.80
C PHE A 114 2.05 -5.96 -16.93
N GLU A 115 1.18 -6.06 -17.93
CA GLU A 115 1.07 -5.16 -19.07
C GLU A 115 0.74 -3.72 -18.64
N PHE A 116 -0.17 -3.55 -17.68
CA PHE A 116 -0.51 -2.24 -17.14
C PHE A 116 0.64 -1.68 -16.32
N MET A 117 1.21 -2.48 -15.41
CA MET A 117 2.37 -2.08 -14.60
C MET A 117 3.55 -1.65 -15.48
N ALA A 118 3.85 -2.42 -16.53
CA ALA A 118 4.95 -2.14 -17.45
C ALA A 118 4.71 -0.85 -18.25
N LYS A 119 3.47 -0.65 -18.73
CA LYS A 119 3.08 0.60 -19.40
C LYS A 119 3.24 1.80 -18.47
N ASN A 120 2.81 1.69 -17.22
CA ASN A 120 2.89 2.77 -16.24
C ASN A 120 4.34 3.11 -15.84
N ARG A 121 5.22 2.08 -15.76
CA ARG A 121 6.62 2.23 -15.34
C ARG A 121 7.56 2.63 -16.48
N PHE A 122 7.37 2.06 -17.66
CA PHE A 122 8.34 2.10 -18.76
C PHE A 122 7.76 2.57 -20.09
N GLY A 123 6.43 2.70 -20.22
CA GLY A 123 5.77 3.00 -21.49
C GLY A 123 5.84 1.87 -22.53
N LYS A 124 6.25 0.66 -22.13
CA LYS A 124 6.43 -0.51 -23.00
C LYS A 124 6.17 -1.81 -22.24
N ALA A 125 5.99 -2.91 -22.97
CA ALA A 125 5.96 -4.25 -22.37
C ALA A 125 7.32 -4.62 -21.76
N VAL A 126 7.29 -5.41 -20.68
CA VAL A 126 8.50 -6.04 -20.13
C VAL A 126 9.06 -7.08 -21.08
N LYS A 127 10.39 -7.18 -21.17
CA LYS A 127 11.10 -8.14 -22.02
C LYS A 127 12.08 -9.01 -21.25
N THR A 128 12.43 -8.62 -20.03
CA THR A 128 13.42 -9.30 -19.20
C THR A 128 12.91 -9.54 -17.79
N GLU A 129 13.44 -10.58 -17.13
CA GLU A 129 13.16 -10.87 -15.73
C GLU A 129 13.57 -9.69 -14.81
N LYS A 130 14.69 -9.02 -15.12
CA LYS A 130 15.13 -7.81 -14.41
C LYS A 130 14.10 -6.69 -14.48
N GLU A 131 13.47 -6.49 -15.63
CA GLU A 131 12.39 -5.50 -15.77
C GLU A 131 11.18 -5.89 -14.93
N ILE A 132 10.79 -7.17 -14.90
CA ILE A 132 9.69 -7.68 -14.06
C ILE A 132 9.97 -7.42 -12.58
N ILE A 133 11.14 -7.80 -12.06
CA ILE A 133 11.54 -7.57 -10.66
C ILE A 133 11.50 -6.07 -10.34
N SER A 134 11.92 -5.24 -11.29
CA SER A 134 11.97 -3.79 -11.09
C SER A 134 10.62 -3.08 -11.12
N LEU A 135 9.51 -3.76 -11.46
CA LEU A 135 8.18 -3.15 -11.55
C LEU A 135 7.69 -2.60 -10.21
N THR A 136 8.04 -3.25 -9.10
CA THR A 136 7.39 -3.00 -7.81
C THR A 136 8.33 -3.18 -6.61
N ASN A 137 9.64 -3.27 -6.82
CA ASN A 137 10.66 -3.41 -5.76
C ASN A 137 11.07 -2.08 -5.10
N GLY A 138 10.09 -1.26 -4.74
CA GLY A 138 10.29 -0.01 -4.02
C GLY A 138 8.99 0.80 -3.93
N PRO A 139 8.81 1.64 -2.89
CA PRO A 139 7.50 2.22 -2.57
C PRO A 139 6.98 3.17 -3.68
N GLY A 140 7.85 4.01 -4.23
CA GLY A 140 7.52 4.87 -5.38
C GLY A 140 7.24 4.09 -6.65
N LYS A 141 8.06 3.05 -6.90
CA LYS A 141 7.91 2.13 -8.04
C LYS A 141 6.58 1.40 -7.99
N LEU A 142 6.21 0.87 -6.82
CA LEU A 142 4.93 0.23 -6.57
C LEU A 142 3.77 1.19 -6.89
N CYS A 143 3.80 2.40 -6.33
CA CYS A 143 2.72 3.37 -6.56
C CYS A 143 2.59 3.71 -8.04
N GLN A 144 3.70 3.95 -8.75
CA GLN A 144 3.68 4.21 -10.18
C GLN A 144 3.12 3.01 -10.96
N ALA A 145 3.57 1.79 -10.67
CA ALA A 145 3.09 0.58 -11.35
C ALA A 145 1.58 0.35 -11.18
N PHE A 146 1.03 0.66 -10.00
CA PHE A 146 -0.38 0.49 -9.67
C PHE A 146 -1.23 1.74 -9.94
N GLU A 147 -0.69 2.82 -10.52
CA GLU A 147 -1.37 4.12 -10.66
C GLU A 147 -1.90 4.69 -9.31
N ILE A 148 -1.21 4.42 -8.21
CA ILE A 148 -1.57 4.95 -6.88
C ILE A 148 -1.03 6.37 -6.75
N ASN A 149 -1.93 7.28 -6.38
CA ASN A 149 -1.67 8.71 -6.24
C ASN A 149 -2.55 9.31 -5.12
N SER A 150 -2.55 10.63 -4.96
CA SER A 150 -3.29 11.34 -3.91
C SER A 150 -4.80 11.08 -3.88
N LEU A 151 -5.43 10.71 -5.01
CA LEU A 151 -6.86 10.37 -5.07
C LEU A 151 -7.19 9.12 -4.25
N HIS A 152 -6.20 8.28 -3.97
CA HIS A 152 -6.37 7.05 -3.20
C HIS A 152 -6.18 7.25 -1.70
N ASN A 153 -5.76 8.44 -1.27
CA ASN A 153 -5.56 8.74 0.14
C ASN A 153 -6.91 8.77 0.87
N GLY A 154 -7.03 8.01 1.96
CA GLY A 154 -8.26 7.89 2.75
C GLY A 154 -9.25 6.85 2.26
N ILE A 155 -8.93 6.06 1.23
CA ILE A 155 -9.79 4.93 0.81
C ILE A 155 -9.83 3.88 1.93
N ALA A 156 -11.01 3.34 2.21
CA ALA A 156 -11.17 2.22 3.13
C ALA A 156 -10.74 0.90 2.45
N LEU A 157 -9.80 0.19 3.06
CA LEU A 157 -9.32 -1.12 2.60
C LEU A 157 -10.33 -2.25 2.85
N THR A 158 -11.47 -1.93 3.44
CA THR A 158 -12.54 -2.85 3.84
C THR A 158 -13.86 -2.60 3.11
N GLY A 159 -13.92 -1.62 2.20
CA GLY A 159 -15.10 -1.37 1.36
C GLY A 159 -15.33 -2.45 0.31
N ASP A 160 -16.28 -2.24 -0.60
CA ASP A 160 -16.50 -3.13 -1.74
C ASP A 160 -15.35 -3.05 -2.77
N ILE A 161 -15.30 -3.98 -3.73
CA ILE A 161 -14.28 -4.06 -4.79
C ILE A 161 -14.73 -3.26 -6.01
#